data_AF-X1THR9-F1
#
_entry.id   AF-X1THR9-F1
#
_cell.length_a   1.000
_cell.length_b   1.000
_cell.length_c   1.000
_cell.angle_alpha   90.00
_cell.angle_beta   90.00
_cell.angle_gamma   90.00
#
_symmetry.space_group_name_H-M   'P 1'
#
loop_
_entity.id
_entity.type
_entity.pdbx_description
1 polymer ?
#
loop_
_entity_poly.entity_id
_entity_poly.type
_entity_poly.pdbx_seq_one_letter_code
_entity_poly.pdbx_strand_id
1 'polypeptide(L)'
;EAVFARGDRRLGEVLEKAHSLGCKFDAWREHFNFEAWQQAFSESGFNMEFYANRAREEDEVLPWDHISCGVKKEYLLKEKGRALRGETTSDCRFENCTGCGVC
;
A
#
# COMPACT_ATOMS: atom_id res chain seq x y z
N GLU A 1 9.00 1.92 1.02
CA GLU A 1 8.47 1.07 -0.07
C GLU A 1 7.03 1.51 -0.39
N ALA A 2 6.75 2.01 -1.59
CA ALA A 2 5.43 2.59 -1.94
C ALA A 2 4.65 1.77 -2.97
N VAL A 3 5.35 1.17 -3.94
CA VAL A 3 4.72 0.41 -5.04
C VAL A 3 4.12 -0.90 -4.54
N PHE A 4 4.88 -1.75 -3.86
CA PHE A 4 4.40 -3.06 -3.39
C PHE A 4 3.34 -2.97 -2.29
N ALA A 5 3.42 -1.97 -1.41
CA ALA A 5 2.37 -1.71 -0.42
C ALA A 5 1.01 -1.36 -1.05
N ARG A 6 1.00 -0.93 -2.33
CA ARG A 6 -0.20 -0.55 -3.08
C ARG A 6 -0.40 -1.42 -4.33
N GLY A 7 0.37 -2.50 -4.44
CA GLY A 7 0.43 -3.38 -5.59
C GLY A 7 -0.74 -4.35 -5.66
N ASP A 8 -0.81 -5.05 -6.78
CA ASP A 8 -1.66 -6.22 -6.94
C ASP A 8 -0.85 -7.40 -7.50
N ARG A 9 -1.52 -8.53 -7.73
CA ARG A 9 -0.91 -9.77 -8.23
C ARG A 9 -0.06 -9.59 -9.50
N ARG A 10 -0.31 -8.56 -10.31
CA ARG A 10 0.45 -8.29 -11.54
C ARG A 10 1.90 -7.93 -11.26
N LEU A 11 2.20 -7.36 -10.09
CA LEU A 11 3.57 -7.07 -9.68
C LEU A 11 4.40 -8.33 -9.36
N GLY A 12 3.80 -9.52 -9.36
CA GLY A 12 4.53 -10.78 -9.23
C GLY A 12 5.59 -10.96 -10.32
N GLU A 13 5.27 -10.57 -11.57
CA GLU A 13 6.22 -10.61 -12.69
C GLU A 13 7.42 -9.67 -12.46
N VAL A 14 7.14 -8.47 -11.94
CA VAL A 14 8.18 -7.49 -11.61
C VAL A 14 9.10 -8.02 -10.50
N LEU A 15 8.54 -8.68 -9.47
CA LEU A 15 9.32 -9.29 -8.39
C LEU A 15 10.24 -10.39 -8.90
N GLU A 16 9.71 -11.29 -9.74
CA GLU A 16 10.49 -12.35 -10.35
C GLU A 16 11.62 -11.78 -11.21
N LYS A 17 11.32 -10.77 -12.02
CA LYS A 17 12.29 -10.09 -12.86
C LYS A 17 13.37 -9.40 -12.03
N ALA A 18 13.01 -8.63 -11.01
CA ALA A 18 13.96 -7.97 -10.13
C ALA A 18 14.89 -8.98 -9.45
N HIS A 19 14.34 -10.11 -8.99
CA HIS A 19 15.14 -11.21 -8.44
C HIS A 19 16.13 -11.77 -9.46
N SER A 20 15.71 -11.98 -10.71
CA SER A 20 16.59 -12.43 -11.80
C SER A 20 17.71 -11.43 -12.15
N LEU A 21 17.47 -10.14 -11.92
CA LEU A 21 18.45 -9.05 -12.07
C LEU A 21 19.36 -8.90 -10.83
N GLY A 22 19.21 -9.76 -9.83
CA GLY A 22 20.08 -9.83 -8.66
C GLY A 22 19.58 -9.02 -7.46
N CYS A 23 18.39 -8.43 -7.51
CA CYS A 23 17.78 -7.78 -6.34
C CYS A 23 17.55 -8.80 -5.22
N LYS A 24 18.20 -8.56 -4.08
CA LYS A 24 18.11 -9.36 -2.86
C LYS A 24 18.67 -8.55 -1.70
N PHE A 25 18.16 -8.78 -0.50
CA PHE A 25 18.57 -8.04 0.70
C PHE A 25 18.39 -6.52 0.57
N ASP A 26 17.43 -6.05 -0.23
CA ASP A 26 17.18 -4.62 -0.48
C ASP A 26 16.73 -3.82 0.77
N ALA A 27 16.42 -4.52 1.88
CA ALA A 27 16.19 -3.89 3.18
C ALA A 27 17.48 -3.24 3.75
N TRP A 28 18.65 -3.70 3.31
CA TRP A 28 19.95 -3.13 3.64
C TRP A 28 20.40 -2.17 2.55
N ARG A 29 20.71 -0.93 2.93
CA ARG A 29 20.98 0.17 1.99
C ARG A 29 22.13 -0.14 1.02
N GLU A 30 23.13 -0.89 1.49
CA GLU A 30 24.30 -1.32 0.72
C GLU A 30 23.97 -2.33 -0.39
N HIS A 31 22.83 -3.01 -0.30
CA HIS A 31 22.37 -3.98 -1.29
C HIS A 31 21.29 -3.42 -2.21
N PHE A 32 20.68 -2.29 -1.84
CA PHE A 32 19.61 -1.67 -2.59
C PHE A 32 20.08 -1.21 -3.98
N ASN A 33 19.56 -1.87 -5.02
CA ASN A 33 19.84 -1.54 -6.42
C ASN A 33 18.60 -0.99 -7.14
N PHE A 34 18.43 0.34 -7.12
CA PHE A 34 17.28 0.99 -7.76
C PHE A 34 17.29 0.88 -9.29
N GLU A 35 18.45 0.78 -9.92
CA GLU A 35 18.56 0.63 -11.39
C GLU A 35 17.99 -0.73 -11.83
N ALA A 36 18.30 -1.80 -11.12
CA ALA A 36 17.72 -3.12 -11.36
C ALA A 36 16.19 -3.13 -11.18
N TRP A 37 15.66 -2.39 -10.20
CA TRP A 37 14.21 -2.22 -10.05
C TRP A 37 13.60 -1.45 -11.23
N GLN A 38 14.22 -0.35 -11.69
CA GLN A 38 13.76 0.38 -12.88
C GLN A 38 13.76 -0.49 -14.13
N GLN A 39 14.80 -1.29 -14.31
CA GLN A 39 14.87 -2.27 -15.40
C GLN A 39 13.77 -3.32 -15.28
N ALA A 40 13.52 -3.86 -14.08
CA ALA A 40 12.48 -4.86 -13.88
C ALA A 40 11.08 -4.36 -14.24
N PHE A 41 10.74 -3.12 -13.83
CA PHE A 41 9.48 -2.49 -14.20
C PHE A 41 9.36 -2.25 -15.70
N SER A 42 10.41 -1.70 -16.31
CA SER A 42 10.47 -1.44 -17.76
C SER A 42 10.29 -2.72 -18.58
N GLU A 43 11.04 -3.77 -18.27
CA GLU A 43 10.97 -5.05 -18.98
C GLU A 43 9.65 -5.81 -18.77
N SER A 44 8.99 -5.59 -17.63
CA SER A 44 7.69 -6.21 -17.33
C SER A 44 6.50 -5.37 -17.82
N GLY A 45 6.76 -4.23 -18.47
CA GLY A 45 5.71 -3.36 -19.01
C GLY A 45 4.85 -2.66 -17.94
N PHE A 46 5.37 -2.46 -16.73
CA PHE A 46 4.68 -1.77 -15.64
C PHE A 46 5.30 -0.41 -15.35
N ASN A 47 4.44 0.53 -14.94
CA ASN A 47 4.84 1.87 -14.53
C ASN A 47 4.83 1.98 -12.99
N MET A 48 5.93 2.42 -12.37
CA MET A 48 6.01 2.53 -10.91
C MET A 48 5.10 3.64 -10.37
N GLU A 49 5.06 4.78 -11.04
CA GLU A 49 4.27 5.96 -10.67
C GLU A 49 2.78 5.66 -10.65
N PHE A 50 2.29 4.75 -11.50
CA PHE A 50 0.92 4.26 -11.46
C PHE A 50 0.56 3.68 -10.09
N TYR A 51 1.46 2.94 -9.45
CA TYR A 51 1.21 2.37 -8.13
C TYR A 51 1.52 3.35 -6.99
N ALA A 52 2.61 4.10 -7.12
CA ALA A 52 3.10 4.98 -6.06
C ALA A 52 2.32 6.30 -5.93
N ASN A 53 1.89 6.89 -7.05
CA ASN A 53 1.50 8.30 -7.08
C ASN A 53 0.03 8.53 -7.46
N ARG A 54 -0.66 7.55 -8.05
CA ARG A 54 -2.05 7.76 -8.46
C ARG A 54 -2.96 8.01 -7.26
N ALA A 55 -3.89 8.95 -7.43
CA ALA A 55 -5.03 9.07 -6.54
C ALA A 55 -5.91 7.81 -6.66
N ARG A 56 -6.51 7.41 -5.54
CA ARG A 56 -7.45 6.30 -5.48
C ARG A 56 -8.79 6.85 -4.98
N GLU A 57 -9.81 6.57 -5.76
CA GLU A 57 -11.19 6.93 -5.42
C GLU A 57 -11.68 6.08 -4.24
N GLU A 58 -12.66 6.60 -3.51
CA GLU A 58 -13.16 5.94 -2.29
C GLU A 58 -13.95 4.66 -2.60
N ASP A 59 -14.56 4.59 -3.79
CA ASP A 59 -15.32 3.47 -4.31
C ASP A 59 -14.46 2.47 -5.11
N GLU A 60 -13.17 2.72 -5.24
CA GLU A 60 -12.26 1.81 -5.93
C GLU A 60 -12.15 0.46 -5.18
N VAL A 61 -12.19 -0.63 -5.96
CA VAL A 61 -11.86 -1.97 -5.45
C VAL A 61 -10.34 -2.08 -5.33
N LEU A 62 -9.86 -2.14 -4.09
CA LEU A 62 -8.44 -2.22 -3.79
C LEU A 62 -7.95 -3.67 -3.85
N PRO A 63 -6.71 -3.92 -4.29
CA PRO A 63 -6.15 -5.27 -4.35
C PRO A 63 -6.18 -6.03 -3.02
N TRP A 64 -6.14 -5.31 -1.90
CA TRP A 64 -6.17 -5.86 -0.54
C TRP A 64 -7.56 -5.79 0.12
N ASP A 65 -8.63 -5.40 -0.58
CA ASP A 65 -9.99 -5.35 -0.01
C ASP A 65 -10.50 -6.71 0.48
N HIS A 66 -9.91 -7.80 -0.01
CA HIS A 66 -10.22 -9.17 0.44
C HIS A 66 -9.59 -9.52 1.80
N ILE A 67 -8.71 -8.68 2.34
CA ILE A 67 -8.05 -8.89 3.63
C ILE A 67 -8.89 -8.22 4.72
N SER A 68 -9.35 -9.01 5.69
CA SER A 68 -10.03 -8.49 6.87
C SER A 68 -9.05 -8.32 8.03
N CYS A 69 -8.94 -7.11 8.57
CA CYS A 69 -8.20 -6.81 9.80
C CYS A 69 -9.13 -6.53 11.00
N GLY A 70 -10.43 -6.80 10.87
CA GLY A 70 -11.45 -6.50 11.88
C GLY A 70 -11.96 -5.05 11.86
N VAL A 71 -11.31 -4.14 11.14
CA VAL A 71 -11.79 -2.76 10.94
C VAL A 71 -12.58 -2.66 9.64
N LYS A 72 -13.73 -2.00 9.67
CA LYS A 72 -14.60 -1.77 8.50
C LYS A 72 -13.98 -0.76 7.52
N LYS A 73 -14.08 -1.00 6.20
CA LYS A 73 -13.57 -0.09 5.15
C LYS A 73 -14.20 1.30 5.27
N GLU A 74 -15.48 1.37 5.58
CA GLU A 74 -16.23 2.62 5.75
C GLU A 74 -15.67 3.45 6.91
N TYR A 75 -15.19 2.78 7.98
CA TYR A 75 -14.52 3.46 9.09
C TYR A 75 -13.18 4.05 8.64
N LEU A 76 -12.36 3.29 7.91
CA LEU A 76 -11.07 3.77 7.39
C LEU A 76 -11.24 4.97 6.44
N LEU A 77 -12.26 4.97 5.58
CA LEU A 77 -12.59 6.11 4.71
C LEU A 77 -12.97 7.35 5.52
N LYS A 78 -13.79 7.19 6.57
CA LYS A 78 -14.14 8.28 7.50
C LYS A 78 -12.89 8.86 8.18
N GLU A 79 -12.00 7.99 8.67
CA GLU A 79 -10.75 8.40 9.32
C GLU A 79 -9.78 9.09 8.35
N LYS A 80 -9.70 8.63 7.09
CA LYS A 80 -8.97 9.34 6.02
C LYS A 80 -9.50 10.77 5.88
N GLY A 81 -10.83 10.94 5.84
CA GLY A 81 -11.46 12.26 5.77
C GLY A 81 -11.11 13.17 6.96
N ARG A 82 -11.14 12.64 8.19
CA ARG A 82 -10.71 13.38 9.39
C ARG A 82 -9.24 13.78 9.32
N ALA A 83 -8.37 12.83 8.95
CA ALA A 83 -6.93 13.07 8.84
C ALA A 83 -6.60 14.19 7.84
N LEU A 84 -7.31 14.25 6.71
CA LEU A 84 -7.16 15.34 5.73
C LEU A 84 -7.60 16.71 6.27
N ARG A 85 -8.50 16.74 7.26
CA ARG A 85 -8.91 17.97 7.98
C ARG A 85 -8.05 18.26 9.21
N GLY A 86 -7.09 17.41 9.55
CA GLY A 86 -6.29 17.53 10.77
C GLY A 86 -7.06 17.20 12.05
N GLU A 87 -8.21 16.52 11.93
CA GLU A 87 -9.03 16.08 13.07
C GLU A 87 -8.50 14.76 13.62
N THR A 88 -8.38 14.66 14.95
CA THR A 88 -8.04 13.41 15.62
C THR A 88 -9.30 12.67 16.07
N THR A 89 -9.19 11.35 16.16
CA THR A 89 -10.20 10.49 16.78
C THR A 89 -9.79 10.19 18.21
N SER A 90 -10.73 10.33 19.14
CA SER A 90 -10.46 10.15 20.56
C SER A 90 -10.22 8.69 20.92
N ASP A 91 -9.55 8.48 22.06
CA ASP A 91 -9.20 7.15 22.53
C ASP A 91 -10.43 6.45 23.12
N CYS A 92 -11.00 5.53 22.33
CA CYS A 92 -12.18 4.74 22.71
C CYS A 92 -12.00 3.82 23.92
N ARG A 93 -10.79 3.70 24.48
CA ARG A 93 -10.55 2.97 25.75
C ARG A 93 -10.93 3.80 26.98
N PHE A 94 -10.88 5.13 26.85
CA PHE A 94 -11.19 6.08 27.93
C PHE A 94 -12.49 6.84 27.66
N GLU A 95 -12.85 7.00 26.39
CA GLU A 95 -14.07 7.67 25.95
C GLU A 95 -15.09 6.68 25.36
N ASN A 96 -15.96 7.17 24.46
CA ASN A 96 -16.97 6.36 23.79
C ASN A 96 -16.38 5.58 22.61
N CYS A 97 -16.95 4.40 22.35
CA CYS A 97 -16.61 3.60 21.17
C CYS A 97 -16.82 4.41 19.87
N THR A 98 -15.84 4.36 18.97
CA THR A 98 -15.85 5.09 17.69
C THR A 98 -16.48 4.29 16.55
N GLY A 99 -16.79 3.01 16.78
CA GLY A 99 -17.47 2.14 15.83
C GLY A 99 -16.58 1.56 14.73
N CYS A 100 -15.30 1.29 15.01
CA CYS A 100 -14.34 0.75 14.03
C CYS A 100 -14.68 -0.68 13.56
N GLY A 101 -15.44 -1.44 14.37
CA GLY A 101 -15.85 -2.82 14.07
C GLY A 101 -15.04 -3.91 14.78
N VAL A 102 -14.06 -3.54 15.59
CA VAL A 102 -13.17 -4.48 16.32
C VAL A 102 -13.74 -4.92 17.68
N CYS A 103 -14.53 -4.06 18.34
CA CYS A 103 -15.09 -4.30 19.67
C CYS A 103 -16.39 -5.11 19.65
#